data_AF-A0A3S0HJA3-F1
#
_entry.id   AF-A0A3S0HJA3-F1
#
_cell.length_a   1.000
_cell.length_b   1.000
_cell.length_c   1.000
_cell.angle_alpha   90.00
_cell.angle_beta   90.00
_cell.angle_gamma   90.00
#
_symmetry.space_group_name_H-M   'P 1'
#
loop_
_entity.id
_entity.type
_entity.pdbx_description
1 polymer ?
#
loop_
_entity_poly.entity_id
_entity_poly.type
_entity_poly.pdbx_seq_one_letter_code
_entity_poly.pdbx_strand_id
1 'polypeptide(L)'
;MKRIIALAALTLTSALALSACGESDHGGHDHPADGGAPPAGIAEATNPTYPVGTEVRLTADHMPGMDGAEARVSGAFDTTTYSVSYTPTDGGDPVTDHRWVVHEELVDPGQAPLPDGAEVVLDAEHMSGMPGAQATIDYSTDETVYMVDLTVDGMAMTNHKWVTESEIQPLP
;
A
#
# COMPACT_ATOMS: atom_id res chain seq x y z
N MET A 1 -58.60 58.79 -4.28
CA MET A 1 -58.72 57.51 -3.54
C MET A 1 -57.32 57.09 -3.13
N LYS A 2 -57.12 56.87 -1.84
CA LYS A 2 -55.83 56.59 -1.18
C LYS A 2 -55.34 55.19 -1.55
N ARG A 3 -54.06 55.01 -1.93
CA ARG A 3 -53.26 53.81 -1.58
C ARG A 3 -51.79 54.17 -1.39
N ILE A 4 -51.40 54.09 -0.12
CA ILE A 4 -50.05 54.06 0.42
C ILE A 4 -49.56 52.61 0.27
N ILE A 5 -48.33 52.39 -0.21
CA ILE A 5 -47.65 51.10 -0.07
C ILE A 5 -46.24 51.39 0.47
N ALA A 6 -45.99 50.80 1.64
CA ALA A 6 -44.80 50.95 2.45
C ALA A 6 -43.61 50.23 1.81
N LEU A 7 -42.45 50.87 1.90
CA LEU A 7 -41.15 50.34 1.50
C LEU A 7 -40.59 49.56 2.70
N ALA A 8 -40.56 48.23 2.61
CA ALA A 8 -39.86 47.38 3.56
C ALA A 8 -38.43 47.15 3.05
N ALA A 9 -37.46 47.76 3.73
CA ALA A 9 -36.04 47.46 3.53
C ALA A 9 -35.71 46.13 4.24
N LEU A 10 -35.27 45.15 3.46
CA LEU A 10 -34.78 43.86 3.96
C LEU A 10 -33.26 43.83 3.76
N THR A 11 -32.51 44.16 4.82
CA THR A 11 -31.07 43.92 4.87
C THR A 11 -30.83 42.49 5.34
N LEU A 12 -30.44 41.61 4.42
CA LEU A 12 -30.07 40.23 4.75
C LEU A 12 -28.58 40.19 5.08
N THR A 13 -28.28 39.99 6.35
CA THR A 13 -26.95 39.75 6.90
C THR A 13 -26.45 38.34 6.59
N SER A 14 -25.14 38.27 6.46
CA SER A 14 -24.25 37.19 6.05
C SER A 14 -24.37 35.89 6.85
N ALA A 15 -24.19 34.77 6.18
CA ALA A 15 -23.56 33.56 6.74
C ALA A 15 -22.76 32.88 5.61
N LEU A 16 -21.44 33.11 5.57
CA LEU A 16 -20.53 32.18 4.91
C LEU A 16 -20.46 30.94 5.79
N ALA A 17 -21.14 29.87 5.37
CA ALA A 17 -20.82 28.55 5.85
C ALA A 17 -19.51 28.10 5.17
N LEU A 18 -18.39 28.26 5.85
CA LEU A 18 -17.21 27.44 5.58
C LEU A 18 -17.62 26.01 5.98
N SER A 19 -18.07 25.23 5.00
CA SER A 19 -18.06 23.78 5.16
C SER A 19 -16.59 23.37 5.13
N ALA A 20 -15.98 23.28 6.32
CA ALA A 20 -14.82 22.44 6.53
C ALA A 20 -15.31 21.00 6.32
N CYS A 21 -15.32 20.55 5.07
CA CYS A 21 -15.35 19.12 4.80
C CYS A 21 -13.99 18.61 5.29
N GLY A 22 -14.00 17.87 6.39
CA GLY A 22 -12.84 17.11 6.80
C GLY A 22 -12.41 16.24 5.64
N GLU A 23 -11.13 16.30 5.31
CA GLU A 23 -10.43 15.24 4.59
C GLU A 23 -10.69 13.95 5.37
N SER A 24 -11.62 13.14 4.87
CA SER A 24 -11.71 11.76 5.28
C SER A 24 -10.62 11.02 4.52
N ASP A 25 -9.44 10.93 5.14
CA ASP A 25 -8.38 10.02 4.75
C ASP A 25 -8.91 8.59 4.93
N HIS A 26 -9.61 8.09 3.91
CA HIS A 26 -10.26 6.78 3.90
C HIS A 26 -9.35 5.66 3.36
N GLY A 27 -8.05 5.94 3.16
CA GLY A 27 -7.12 4.98 2.54
C GLY A 27 -6.43 4.00 3.49
N GLY A 28 -6.60 4.10 4.81
CA GLY A 28 -5.65 3.49 5.77
C GLY A 28 -6.01 2.13 6.39
N HIS A 29 -7.07 1.43 5.98
CA HIS A 29 -7.58 0.28 6.76
C HIS A 29 -7.83 -1.02 5.99
N ASP A 30 -7.55 -1.09 4.69
CA ASP A 30 -7.87 -2.28 3.89
C ASP A 30 -6.67 -3.20 3.66
N HIS A 31 -5.83 -3.34 4.69
CA HIS A 31 -4.76 -4.33 4.70
C HIS A 31 -5.19 -5.54 5.54
N PRO A 32 -5.06 -6.77 5.00
CA PRO A 32 -5.40 -7.97 5.75
C PRO A 32 -4.44 -8.13 6.94
N ALA A 33 -4.99 -8.55 8.07
CA ALA A 33 -4.19 -8.85 9.27
C ALA A 33 -3.27 -10.07 9.08
N ASP A 34 -3.52 -10.92 8.09
CA ASP A 34 -2.64 -12.01 7.69
C ASP A 34 -2.40 -11.92 6.18
N GLY A 35 -1.15 -11.70 5.76
CA GLY A 35 -0.76 -11.65 4.34
C GLY A 35 -0.71 -13.03 3.67
N GLY A 36 -0.96 -14.11 4.43
CA GLY A 36 -1.03 -15.47 3.91
C GLY A 36 0.33 -16.06 3.55
N ALA A 37 0.32 -17.19 2.84
CA ALA A 37 1.54 -17.87 2.41
C ALA A 37 2.29 -17.06 1.34
N PRO A 38 3.62 -17.22 1.22
CA PRO A 38 4.35 -16.70 0.07
C PRO A 38 3.82 -17.28 -1.25
N PRO A 39 3.89 -16.54 -2.37
CA PRO A 39 3.46 -17.01 -3.68
C PRO A 39 4.10 -18.34 -4.08
N ALA A 40 3.36 -19.19 -4.78
CA ALA A 40 3.88 -20.49 -5.19
C ALA A 40 5.08 -20.34 -6.15
N GLY A 41 6.18 -21.03 -5.86
CA GLY A 41 7.36 -21.06 -6.73
C GLY A 41 8.37 -19.94 -6.49
N ILE A 42 8.08 -19.00 -5.58
CA ILE A 42 9.06 -18.00 -5.16
C ILE A 42 10.27 -18.68 -4.49
N ALA A 43 11.47 -18.21 -4.82
CA ALA A 43 12.70 -18.78 -4.27
C ALA A 43 13.00 -18.19 -2.88
N GLU A 44 13.21 -19.05 -1.88
CA GLU A 44 13.76 -18.61 -0.59
C GLU A 44 15.18 -18.07 -0.75
N ALA A 45 15.48 -16.99 -0.05
CA ALA A 45 16.82 -16.41 -0.05
C ALA A 45 17.82 -17.36 0.61
N THR A 46 18.92 -17.66 -0.08
CA THR A 46 19.90 -18.64 0.41
C THR A 46 20.77 -18.13 1.56
N ASN A 47 21.06 -16.83 1.59
CA ASN A 47 21.86 -16.18 2.62
C ASN A 47 21.40 -14.72 2.81
N PRO A 48 20.18 -14.49 3.30
CA PRO A 48 19.65 -13.14 3.51
C PRO A 48 20.45 -12.41 4.60
N THR A 49 20.56 -11.09 4.49
CA THR A 49 21.16 -10.25 5.53
C THR A 49 20.42 -10.41 6.86
N TYR A 50 19.09 -10.55 6.81
CA TYR A 50 18.23 -10.80 7.97
C TYR A 50 17.51 -12.15 7.86
N PRO A 51 18.04 -13.24 8.45
CA PRO A 51 17.39 -14.56 8.42
C PRO A 51 16.00 -14.56 9.07
N VAL A 52 15.14 -15.50 8.67
CA VAL A 52 13.83 -15.73 9.30
C VAL A 52 13.97 -15.87 10.82
N GLY A 53 13.10 -15.18 11.55
CA GLY A 53 13.08 -15.07 13.00
C GLY A 53 13.89 -13.91 13.56
N THR A 54 14.63 -13.16 12.73
CA THR A 54 15.38 -11.96 13.13
C THR A 54 14.42 -10.81 13.43
N GLU A 55 14.67 -10.10 14.53
CA GLU A 55 13.98 -8.85 14.87
C GLU A 55 14.68 -7.67 14.21
N VAL A 56 13.91 -6.79 13.59
CA VAL A 56 14.40 -5.67 12.79
C VAL A 56 13.58 -4.41 13.04
N ARG A 57 14.10 -3.26 12.63
CA ARG A 57 13.36 -2.00 12.55
C ARG A 57 13.03 -1.69 11.10
N LEU A 58 11.77 -1.44 10.82
CA LEU A 58 11.33 -1.00 9.50
C LEU A 58 11.65 0.48 9.30
N THR A 59 12.07 0.82 8.09
CA THR A 59 12.17 2.20 7.59
C THR A 59 11.25 2.44 6.40
N ALA A 60 10.42 1.45 6.05
CA ALA A 60 9.34 1.59 5.08
C ALA A 60 8.20 2.46 5.64
N ASP A 61 7.58 3.23 4.75
CA ASP A 61 6.46 4.12 5.02
C ASP A 61 5.20 3.77 4.20
N HIS A 62 5.10 2.50 3.77
CA HIS A 62 4.04 2.04 2.86
C HIS A 62 2.64 2.16 3.46
N MET A 63 2.53 2.05 4.78
CA MET A 63 1.31 2.29 5.55
C MET A 63 1.61 3.17 6.77
N PRO A 64 0.63 3.95 7.26
CA PRO A 64 0.77 4.70 8.50
C PRO A 64 1.26 3.81 9.64
N GLY A 65 2.28 4.27 10.37
CA GLY A 65 2.83 3.59 11.54
C GLY A 65 3.85 2.48 11.25
N MET A 66 4.19 2.21 9.99
CA MET A 66 5.30 1.29 9.65
C MET A 66 6.69 1.88 9.92
N ASP A 67 6.91 3.16 9.61
CA ASP A 67 8.24 3.77 9.78
C ASP A 67 8.65 3.78 11.26
N GLY A 68 9.79 3.15 11.54
CA GLY A 68 10.31 2.95 12.88
C GLY A 68 9.68 1.81 13.66
N ALA A 69 8.69 1.09 13.12
CA ALA A 69 8.11 -0.07 13.77
C ALA A 69 9.13 -1.20 13.92
N GLU A 70 9.02 -1.96 15.01
CA GLU A 70 9.76 -3.21 15.17
C GLU A 70 8.97 -4.34 14.53
N ALA A 71 9.67 -5.23 13.84
CA ALA A 71 9.07 -6.34 13.13
C ALA A 71 9.97 -7.57 13.20
N ARG A 72 9.37 -8.75 13.06
CA ARG A 72 10.07 -10.03 13.00
C ARG A 72 10.01 -10.59 11.59
N VAL A 73 11.16 -10.92 11.02
CA VAL A 73 11.22 -11.55 9.69
C VAL A 73 10.51 -12.92 9.73
N SER A 74 9.45 -13.09 8.94
CA SER A 74 8.71 -14.35 8.80
C SER A 74 9.01 -15.08 7.49
N GLY A 75 9.58 -14.38 6.49
CA GLY A 75 10.09 -14.96 5.25
C GLY A 75 11.15 -14.08 4.59
N ALA A 76 12.04 -14.66 3.79
CA ALA A 76 13.08 -13.97 3.04
C ALA A 76 13.25 -14.64 1.67
N PHE A 77 13.22 -13.88 0.59
CA PHE A 77 13.08 -14.40 -0.77
C PHE A 77 13.98 -13.69 -1.78
N ASP A 78 14.47 -14.45 -2.75
CA ASP A 78 15.24 -13.98 -3.91
C ASP A 78 14.29 -13.90 -5.12
N THR A 79 13.77 -12.70 -5.41
CA THR A 79 12.90 -12.43 -6.57
C THR A 79 13.06 -10.97 -7.03
N THR A 80 12.39 -10.58 -8.11
CA THR A 80 12.26 -9.17 -8.50
C THR A 80 11.00 -8.58 -7.87
N THR A 81 11.15 -7.47 -7.16
CA THR A 81 10.04 -6.67 -6.63
C THR A 81 9.72 -5.53 -7.57
N TYR A 82 8.46 -5.13 -7.60
CA TYR A 82 7.96 -4.02 -8.39
C TYR A 82 7.15 -3.06 -7.54
N SER A 83 7.39 -1.76 -7.75
CA SER A 83 6.38 -0.76 -7.43
C SER A 83 5.40 -0.67 -8.59
N VAL A 84 4.11 -0.58 -8.30
CA VAL A 84 3.05 -0.59 -9.31
C VAL A 84 2.00 0.50 -9.09
N SER A 85 1.49 1.03 -10.20
CA SER A 85 0.33 1.93 -10.20
C SER A 85 -0.85 1.24 -10.88
N TYR A 86 -2.03 1.23 -10.24
CA TYR A 86 -3.21 0.50 -10.73
C TYR A 86 -4.53 1.16 -10.32
N THR A 87 -5.62 0.76 -10.99
CA THR A 87 -6.98 1.09 -10.56
C THR A 87 -7.64 -0.17 -10.00
N PRO A 88 -8.12 -0.16 -8.74
CA PRO A 88 -8.77 -1.31 -8.13
C PRO A 88 -9.97 -1.84 -8.94
N THR A 89 -10.14 -3.16 -8.98
CA THR A 89 -11.22 -3.82 -9.75
C THR A 89 -12.62 -3.61 -9.17
N ASP A 90 -12.72 -3.19 -7.92
CA ASP A 90 -13.97 -2.86 -7.23
C ASP A 90 -14.43 -1.41 -7.44
N GLY A 91 -13.65 -0.63 -8.21
CA GLY A 91 -13.97 0.77 -8.54
C GLY A 91 -13.48 1.79 -7.50
N GLY A 92 -12.57 1.39 -6.61
CA GLY A 92 -11.84 2.32 -5.73
C GLY A 92 -10.99 3.35 -6.49
N ASP A 93 -10.46 4.32 -5.74
CA ASP A 93 -9.57 5.34 -6.29
C ASP A 93 -8.25 4.71 -6.80
N PRO A 94 -7.61 5.28 -7.84
CA PRO A 94 -6.32 4.79 -8.32
C PRO A 94 -5.25 4.80 -7.22
N VAL A 95 -4.48 3.72 -7.15
CA VAL A 95 -3.32 3.57 -6.27
C VAL A 95 -2.07 3.80 -7.11
N THR A 96 -1.18 4.66 -6.63
CA THR A 96 0.08 5.00 -7.31
C THR A 96 1.28 4.63 -6.46
N ASP A 97 2.37 4.15 -7.07
CA ASP A 97 3.60 3.76 -6.38
C ASP A 97 3.35 2.77 -5.22
N HIS A 98 2.47 1.78 -5.46
CA HIS A 98 2.20 0.73 -4.48
C HIS A 98 3.43 -0.17 -4.36
N ARG A 99 4.05 -0.13 -3.17
CA ARG A 99 5.18 -0.97 -2.78
C ARG A 99 4.68 -2.07 -1.84
N TRP A 100 4.90 -3.35 -2.13
CA TRP A 100 5.49 -3.92 -3.35
C TRP A 100 4.62 -5.09 -3.81
N VAL A 101 4.78 -5.50 -5.07
CA VAL A 101 4.41 -6.85 -5.53
C VAL A 101 5.65 -7.58 -6.01
N VAL A 102 5.69 -8.90 -5.88
CA VAL A 102 6.80 -9.73 -6.42
C VAL A 102 6.45 -10.30 -7.80
N HIS A 103 7.46 -10.74 -8.57
CA HIS A 103 7.27 -11.28 -9.91
C HIS A 103 6.28 -12.44 -9.97
N GLU A 104 6.25 -13.29 -8.94
CA GLU A 104 5.34 -14.43 -8.80
C GLU A 104 3.88 -14.02 -8.53
N GLU A 105 3.62 -12.75 -8.22
CA GLU A 105 2.27 -12.21 -8.00
C GLU A 105 1.73 -11.49 -9.25
N LEU A 106 2.32 -11.74 -10.41
CA LEU A 106 1.86 -11.25 -11.71
C LEU A 106 1.31 -12.41 -12.54
N VAL A 107 0.25 -12.15 -13.31
CA VAL A 107 -0.32 -13.16 -14.22
C VAL A 107 0.53 -13.27 -15.48
N ASP A 108 1.11 -14.46 -15.71
CA ASP A 108 1.90 -14.82 -16.91
C ASP A 108 2.95 -13.76 -17.33
N PRO A 109 3.82 -13.27 -16.42
CA PRO A 109 4.64 -12.08 -16.66
C PRO A 109 5.78 -12.29 -17.67
N GLY A 110 6.09 -13.54 -18.03
CA GLY A 110 7.25 -13.85 -18.86
C GLY A 110 8.54 -13.94 -18.04
N GLN A 111 9.59 -13.23 -18.44
CA GLN A 111 10.89 -13.26 -17.76
C GLN A 111 11.13 -11.95 -17.01
N ALA A 112 11.53 -12.06 -15.75
CA ALA A 112 12.03 -10.93 -14.96
C ALA A 112 13.41 -10.44 -15.44
N PRO A 113 13.76 -9.15 -15.21
CA PRO A 113 12.86 -8.10 -14.75
C PRO A 113 11.99 -7.54 -15.89
N LEU A 114 10.78 -7.09 -15.56
CA LEU A 114 9.94 -6.32 -16.47
C LEU A 114 10.43 -4.85 -16.51
N PRO A 115 10.39 -4.18 -17.67
CA PRO A 115 10.81 -2.79 -17.78
C PRO A 115 9.77 -1.82 -17.19
N ASP A 116 10.25 -0.67 -16.71
CA ASP A 116 9.39 0.45 -16.31
C ASP A 116 8.41 0.82 -17.43
N GLY A 117 7.16 1.07 -17.06
CA GLY A 117 6.05 1.33 -17.98
C GLY A 117 5.42 0.09 -18.61
N ALA A 118 5.88 -1.13 -18.29
CA ALA A 118 5.20 -2.36 -18.72
C ALA A 118 3.81 -2.47 -18.08
N GLU A 119 2.82 -2.87 -18.88
CA GLU A 119 1.48 -3.21 -18.39
C GLU A 119 1.44 -4.68 -17.95
N VAL A 120 0.87 -4.92 -16.77
CA VAL A 120 0.74 -6.26 -16.16
C VAL A 120 -0.65 -6.44 -15.56
N VAL A 121 -0.99 -7.69 -15.22
CA VAL A 121 -2.18 -8.01 -14.42
C VAL A 121 -1.72 -8.57 -13.09
N LEU A 122 -2.24 -8.01 -11.99
CA LEU A 122 -1.90 -8.42 -10.63
C LEU A 122 -2.65 -9.69 -10.22
N ASP A 123 -1.97 -10.64 -9.60
CA ASP A 123 -2.52 -11.79 -8.88
C ASP A 123 -2.37 -11.63 -7.35
N ALA A 124 -1.70 -10.56 -6.90
CA ALA A 124 -1.56 -10.21 -5.49
C ALA A 124 -2.91 -9.91 -4.82
N GLU A 125 -3.08 -10.37 -3.58
CA GLU A 125 -4.27 -10.16 -2.73
C GLU A 125 -3.97 -9.26 -1.52
N HIS A 126 -3.07 -8.28 -1.66
CA HIS A 126 -2.61 -7.46 -0.52
C HIS A 126 -3.66 -6.48 0.00
N MET A 127 -4.62 -6.11 -0.84
CA MET A 127 -5.72 -5.18 -0.55
C MET A 127 -6.96 -5.57 -1.38
N SER A 128 -8.16 -5.12 -0.98
CA SER A 128 -9.35 -5.28 -1.83
C SER A 128 -9.14 -4.65 -3.20
N GLY A 129 -9.69 -5.28 -4.24
CA GLY A 129 -9.65 -4.77 -5.60
C GLY A 129 -8.29 -4.90 -6.30
N MET A 130 -7.24 -5.36 -5.62
CA MET A 130 -5.93 -5.62 -6.25
C MET A 130 -5.95 -6.84 -7.20
N PRO A 131 -6.56 -7.99 -6.85
CA PRO A 131 -6.53 -9.17 -7.72
C PRO A 131 -7.23 -8.89 -9.05
N GLY A 132 -6.57 -9.22 -10.15
CA GLY A 132 -7.02 -8.98 -11.51
C GLY A 132 -6.93 -7.53 -11.99
N ALA A 133 -6.41 -6.60 -11.17
CA ALA A 133 -6.23 -5.22 -11.60
C ALA A 133 -5.17 -5.12 -12.70
N GLN A 134 -5.44 -4.28 -13.70
CA GLN A 134 -4.43 -3.86 -14.67
C GLN A 134 -3.55 -2.81 -14.01
N ALA A 135 -2.24 -3.04 -14.04
CA ALA A 135 -1.24 -2.21 -13.40
C ALA A 135 -0.12 -1.83 -14.38
N THR A 136 0.57 -0.74 -14.07
CA THR A 136 1.82 -0.35 -14.74
C THR A 136 2.97 -0.54 -13.76
N ILE A 137 4.08 -1.12 -14.23
CA ILE A 137 5.33 -1.18 -13.46
C ILE A 137 5.93 0.22 -13.39
N ASP A 138 6.07 0.79 -12.19
CA ASP A 138 6.68 2.09 -11.99
C ASP A 138 8.22 1.96 -11.98
N TYR A 139 8.74 1.01 -11.22
CA TYR A 139 10.14 0.60 -11.18
C TYR A 139 10.30 -0.76 -10.50
N SER A 140 11.50 -1.34 -10.57
CA SER A 140 11.84 -2.63 -9.96
C SER A 140 13.12 -2.59 -9.13
N THR A 141 13.25 -3.54 -8.18
CA THR A 141 14.51 -3.82 -7.49
C THR A 141 14.78 -5.33 -7.48
N ASP A 142 16.04 -5.71 -7.28
CA ASP A 142 16.54 -7.09 -7.19
C ASP A 142 17.10 -7.41 -5.80
N GLU A 143 16.68 -6.65 -4.79
CA GLU A 143 17.05 -6.85 -3.40
C GLU A 143 16.34 -8.08 -2.81
N THR A 144 16.90 -8.64 -1.74
CA THR A 144 16.17 -9.60 -0.91
C THR A 144 14.86 -8.95 -0.44
N VAL A 145 13.75 -9.64 -0.66
CA VAL A 145 12.43 -9.19 -0.19
C VAL A 145 12.01 -10.03 1.01
N TYR A 146 11.38 -9.37 1.99
CA TYR A 146 11.02 -9.99 3.25
C TYR A 146 9.51 -9.93 3.48
N MET A 147 9.00 -11.01 4.08
CA MET A 147 7.74 -11.00 4.81
C MET A 147 8.05 -10.74 6.28
N VAL A 148 7.21 -9.94 6.93
CA VAL A 148 7.42 -9.57 8.34
C VAL A 148 6.15 -9.67 9.17
N ASP A 149 6.31 -10.04 10.44
CA ASP A 149 5.26 -9.95 11.45
C ASP A 149 5.49 -8.67 12.26
N LEU A 150 4.45 -7.85 12.43
CA LEU A 150 4.55 -6.56 13.11
C LEU A 150 3.26 -6.21 13.85
N THR A 151 3.32 -5.21 14.73
CA THR A 151 2.13 -4.63 15.34
C THR A 151 2.12 -3.14 15.09
N VAL A 152 1.11 -2.65 14.36
CA VAL A 152 0.93 -1.23 14.03
C VAL A 152 -0.46 -0.82 14.50
N ASP A 153 -0.55 0.32 15.19
CA ASP A 153 -1.81 0.87 15.73
C ASP A 153 -2.64 -0.13 16.57
N GLY A 154 -1.96 -1.06 17.26
CA GLY A 154 -2.59 -2.08 18.09
C GLY A 154 -3.16 -3.28 17.31
N MET A 155 -2.98 -3.32 15.99
CA MET A 155 -3.29 -4.47 15.14
C MET A 155 -2.03 -5.31 14.93
N ALA A 156 -2.08 -6.57 15.35
CA ALA A 156 -1.06 -7.54 14.99
C ALA A 156 -1.28 -7.98 13.53
N MET A 157 -0.24 -7.83 12.72
CA MET A 157 -0.20 -8.25 11.33
C MET A 157 0.84 -9.36 11.18
N THR A 158 0.44 -10.50 10.62
CA THR A 158 1.34 -11.61 10.32
C THR A 158 1.60 -11.67 8.83
N ASN A 159 2.78 -12.13 8.44
CA ASN A 159 3.12 -12.36 7.04
C ASN A 159 2.92 -11.12 6.16
N HIS A 160 3.14 -9.92 6.70
CA HIS A 160 2.97 -8.69 5.95
C HIS A 160 3.93 -8.67 4.76
N LYS A 161 3.37 -8.34 3.59
CA LYS A 161 4.00 -8.32 2.28
C LYS A 161 3.98 -6.89 1.75
N TRP A 162 5.08 -6.33 1.28
CA TRP A 162 6.46 -6.80 1.40
C TRP A 162 7.33 -5.62 1.83
N VAL A 163 8.52 -5.91 2.32
CA VAL A 163 9.56 -4.89 2.56
C VAL A 163 10.88 -5.37 1.96
N THR A 164 11.63 -4.48 1.32
CA THR A 164 12.95 -4.82 0.73
C THR A 164 14.08 -4.70 1.76
N GLU A 165 15.25 -5.24 1.44
CA GLU A 165 16.42 -5.19 2.34
C GLU A 165 16.82 -3.76 2.75
N SER A 166 16.74 -2.80 1.83
CA SER A 166 17.01 -1.38 2.11
C SER A 166 15.96 -0.70 2.99
N GLU A 167 14.79 -1.30 3.17
CA GLU A 167 13.70 -0.80 4.01
C GLU A 167 13.73 -1.37 5.43
N ILE A 168 14.81 -2.07 5.79
CA ILE A 168 14.97 -2.76 7.06
C ILE A 168 16.35 -2.48 7.65
N GLN A 169 16.39 -2.23 8.96
CA GLN A 169 17.60 -2.00 9.74
C GLN A 169 17.70 -2.97 10.92
N PRO A 170 18.93 -3.30 11.40
CA PRO A 170 19.07 -4.07 12.63
C PRO A 170 18.54 -3.27 13.82
N LEU A 171 18.00 -3.98 14.83
CA LEU A 171 17.74 -3.36 16.13
C LEU A 171 19.07 -3.04 16.85
N PRO A 172 19.13 -1.94 17.61
CA PRO A 172 20.31 -1.56 18.40
C PRO A 172 20.61 -2.50 19.57
#